data_AF-A0A7V0VXQ0-F1
#
_entry.id   AF-A0A7V0VXQ0-F1
#
_cell.length_a   1.000
_cell.length_b   1.000
_cell.length_c   1.000
_cell.angle_alpha   90.00
_cell.angle_beta   90.00
_cell.angle_gamma   90.00
#
_symmetry.space_group_name_H-M   'P 1'
#
loop_
_entity.id
_entity.type
_entity.pdbx_description
1 polymer ?
#
loop_
_entity_poly.entity_id
_entity_poly.type
_entity_poly.pdbx_seq_one_letter_code
_entity_poly.pdbx_strand_id
1 'polypeptide(L)'
;MEILVKFSELVKLLEEINLEYSLIIEATEEPDFFGFYSPDLEGFTGIGHSIEDCIYQAKYGMIEHINLLKEQGLPIPPKNPNPKIIIQNQKNLVTV
;
A
#
# COMPACT_ATOMS: atom_id res chain seq x y z
N MET A 1 -11.40 -20.86 -12.18
CA MET A 1 -12.38 -20.53 -11.12
C MET A 1 -11.71 -19.90 -9.91
N GLU A 2 -10.59 -20.44 -9.43
CA GLU A 2 -9.82 -19.91 -8.28
C GLU A 2 -9.45 -18.41 -8.39
N ILE A 3 -8.93 -17.96 -9.54
CA ILE A 3 -8.56 -16.55 -9.77
C ILE A 3 -9.76 -15.61 -9.62
N LEU A 4 -10.94 -16.01 -10.09
CA LEU A 4 -12.16 -15.20 -9.99
C LEU A 4 -12.62 -15.07 -8.53
N VAL A 5 -12.48 -16.13 -7.73
CA VAL A 5 -12.80 -16.12 -6.30
C VAL A 5 -11.86 -15.16 -5.57
N LYS A 6 -10.53 -15.29 -5.77
CA LYS A 6 -9.54 -14.37 -5.18
C LYS A 6 -9.79 -12.91 -5.56
N PHE A 7 -10.10 -12.63 -6.83
CA PHE A 7 -10.44 -11.27 -7.25
C PHE A 7 -11.70 -10.75 -6.55
N SER A 8 -12.73 -11.57 -6.37
CA SER A 8 -13.94 -11.17 -5.65
C SER A 8 -13.69 -10.92 -4.16
N GLU A 9 -12.79 -11.67 -3.53
CA GLU A 9 -12.36 -11.46 -2.14
C GLU A 9 -11.58 -10.17 -2.01
N LEU A 10 -10.69 -9.87 -2.95
CA LEU A 10 -9.99 -8.60 -3.02
C LEU A 10 -10.96 -7.42 -3.15
N VAL A 11 -11.98 -7.50 -3.99
CA VAL A 11 -12.99 -6.43 -4.13
C VAL A 11 -13.72 -6.19 -2.80
N LYS A 12 -14.12 -7.27 -2.09
CA LYS A 12 -14.76 -7.14 -0.76
C LYS A 12 -13.82 -6.50 0.26
N LEU A 13 -12.54 -6.88 0.24
CA LEU A 13 -11.53 -6.28 1.10
C LEU A 13 -11.43 -4.77 0.87
N LEU A 14 -11.46 -4.32 -0.38
CA LEU A 14 -11.42 -2.90 -0.73
C LEU A 14 -12.66 -2.12 -0.26
N GLU A 15 -13.84 -2.76 -0.24
CA GLU A 15 -15.07 -2.14 0.29
C GLU A 15 -15.02 -1.95 1.82
N GLU A 16 -14.31 -2.83 2.54
CA GLU A 16 -14.20 -2.80 4.00
C GLU A 16 -13.02 -1.96 4.52
N ILE A 17 -12.00 -1.74 3.68
CA ILE A 17 -10.78 -1.02 4.07
C ILE A 17 -10.85 0.44 3.61
N ASN A 18 -10.94 1.34 4.60
CA ASN A 18 -10.84 2.77 4.39
C ASN A 18 -9.39 3.25 4.62
N LEU A 19 -8.59 3.35 3.54
CA LEU A 19 -7.25 3.93 3.59
C LEU A 19 -7.29 5.46 3.64
N GLU A 20 -6.36 6.09 4.36
CA GLU A 20 -6.28 7.56 4.41
C GLU A 20 -5.44 8.17 3.27
N TYR A 21 -4.61 7.34 2.63
CA TYR A 21 -3.67 7.70 1.57
C TYR A 21 -3.67 6.64 0.48
N SER A 22 -3.26 7.00 -0.73
CA SER A 22 -3.11 6.03 -1.81
C SER A 22 -2.03 5.00 -1.49
N LEU A 23 -2.17 3.82 -2.07
CA LEU A 23 -1.23 2.71 -1.94
C LEU A 23 -0.80 2.24 -3.33
N ILE A 24 0.50 2.15 -3.56
CA ILE A 24 1.07 1.51 -4.73
C ILE A 24 1.66 0.18 -4.25
N ILE A 25 1.24 -0.92 -4.88
CA ILE A 25 1.76 -2.26 -4.67
C ILE A 25 2.52 -2.67 -5.93
N GLU A 26 3.76 -3.08 -5.76
CA GLU A 26 4.66 -3.49 -6.83
C GLU A 26 4.92 -4.99 -6.76
N ALA A 27 4.62 -5.69 -7.85
CA ALA A 27 5.09 -7.05 -8.06
C ALA A 27 6.60 -7.01 -8.29
N THR A 28 7.38 -7.57 -7.36
CA THR A 28 8.84 -7.55 -7.42
C THR A 28 9.39 -8.69 -8.29
N GLU A 29 10.70 -8.70 -8.54
CA GLU A 29 11.36 -9.83 -9.20
C GLU A 29 11.36 -11.11 -8.35
N GLU A 30 11.17 -10.97 -7.03
CA GLU A 30 11.04 -12.09 -6.10
C GLU A 30 9.56 -12.48 -5.98
N PRO A 31 9.13 -13.66 -6.49
CA PRO A 31 7.70 -13.98 -6.65
C PRO A 31 6.88 -14.02 -5.35
N ASP A 32 7.54 -14.23 -4.21
CA ASP A 32 6.90 -14.35 -2.90
C ASP A 32 6.79 -13.01 -2.16
N PHE A 33 7.23 -11.90 -2.80
CA PHE A 33 7.28 -10.58 -2.20
C PHE A 33 6.66 -9.51 -3.10
N PHE A 34 5.85 -8.68 -2.47
CA PHE A 34 5.30 -7.46 -3.03
C PHE A 34 5.85 -6.29 -2.24
N GLY A 35 6.47 -5.34 -2.93
CA GLY A 35 6.79 -4.06 -2.33
C GLY A 35 5.53 -3.20 -2.29
N PHE A 36 5.37 -2.36 -1.29
CA PHE A 36 4.33 -1.35 -1.33
C PHE A 36 4.79 -0.04 -0.70
N TYR A 37 4.20 1.06 -1.15
CA TYR A 37 4.46 2.39 -0.62
C TYR A 37 3.28 3.31 -0.84
N SER A 38 3.24 4.42 -0.11
CA SER A 38 2.26 5.47 -0.37
C SER A 38 2.93 6.63 -1.11
N PRO A 39 2.42 7.05 -2.28
CA PRO A 39 2.91 8.26 -2.95
C PRO A 39 2.51 9.54 -2.19
N ASP A 40 1.52 9.46 -1.31
CA ASP A 40 0.95 10.60 -0.60
C ASP A 40 1.52 10.74 0.83
N LEU A 41 2.18 9.69 1.35
CA LEU A 41 2.75 9.63 2.69
C LEU A 41 4.26 9.33 2.61
N GLU A 42 5.08 10.37 2.61
CA GLU A 42 6.53 10.27 2.44
C GLU A 42 7.18 9.36 3.49
N GLY A 43 8.12 8.53 3.04
CA GLY A 43 8.84 7.57 3.88
C GLY A 43 8.04 6.31 4.24
N PHE A 44 6.76 6.22 3.86
CA PHE A 44 5.95 5.04 4.11
C PHE A 44 6.16 3.97 3.03
N THR A 45 6.80 2.86 3.42
CA THR A 45 7.08 1.71 2.56
C THR A 45 6.96 0.41 3.36
N GLY A 46 6.70 -0.71 2.70
CA GLY A 46 6.70 -2.03 3.32
C GLY A 46 6.80 -3.16 2.30
N ILE A 47 6.79 -4.40 2.81
CA ILE A 47 6.83 -5.63 2.02
C ILE A 47 5.72 -6.54 2.52
N GLY A 48 4.93 -7.11 1.60
CA GLY A 48 3.93 -8.12 1.90
C GLY A 48 4.12 -9.38 1.06
N HIS A 49 3.43 -10.46 1.45
CA HIS A 49 3.49 -11.75 0.76
C HIS A 49 2.30 -12.00 -0.18
N SER A 50 1.29 -11.14 -0.13
CA SER A 50 0.17 -11.10 -1.07
C SER A 50 -0.37 -9.67 -1.19
N ILE A 51 -1.23 -9.42 -2.18
CA ILE A 51 -1.89 -8.11 -2.33
C ILE A 51 -2.74 -7.80 -1.09
N GLU A 52 -3.48 -8.79 -0.59
CA GLU A 52 -4.32 -8.66 0.60
C GLU A 52 -3.47 -8.31 1.83
N ASP A 53 -2.34 -9.01 2.02
CA ASP A 53 -1.39 -8.74 3.10
C ASP A 53 -0.85 -7.31 3.02
N CYS A 54 -0.44 -6.85 1.83
CA CYS A 54 -0.01 -5.46 1.61
C CYS A 54 -1.08 -4.45 2.04
N ILE A 55 -2.35 -4.67 1.68
CA ILE A 55 -3.45 -3.76 2.03
C ILE A 55 -3.71 -3.75 3.54
N TYR A 56 -3.70 -4.92 4.19
CA TYR A 56 -3.87 -5.01 5.64
C TYR A 56 -2.74 -4.31 6.39
N GLN A 57 -1.49 -4.59 6.02
CA GLN A 57 -0.33 -3.94 6.63
C GLN A 57 -0.35 -2.43 6.37
N ALA A 58 -0.69 -2.00 5.16
CA ALA A 58 -0.77 -0.59 4.81
C ALA A 58 -1.78 0.17 5.69
N LYS A 59 -2.96 -0.40 5.93
CA LYS A 59 -4.00 0.22 6.77
C LYS A 59 -3.49 0.57 8.16
N TYR A 60 -2.84 -0.37 8.84
CA TYR A 60 -2.33 -0.14 10.20
C TYR A 60 -1.02 0.65 10.19
N GLY A 61 -0.11 0.34 9.27
CA GLY A 61 1.17 1.00 9.14
C GLY A 61 1.04 2.50 8.84
N MET A 62 0.05 2.92 8.04
CA MET A 62 -0.20 4.35 7.81
C MET A 62 -0.57 5.08 9.11
N ILE A 63 -1.40 4.47 9.96
CA ILE A 63 -1.80 5.05 11.25
C ILE A 63 -0.59 5.18 12.17
N GLU A 64 0.23 4.14 12.24
CA GLU A 64 1.47 4.12 13.03
C GLU A 64 2.46 5.18 12.56
N HIS A 65 2.69 5.28 11.24
CA HIS A 65 3.58 6.28 10.64
C HIS A 65 3.12 7.71 10.96
N ILE A 66 1.82 8.00 10.83
CA ILE A 66 1.26 9.32 11.18
C ILE A 66 1.46 9.63 12.66
N ASN A 67 1.29 8.65 13.54
CA ASN A 67 1.49 8.84 14.97
C ASN A 67 2.97 9.11 15.29
N LEU A 68 3.89 8.42 14.63
CA LEU A 68 5.32 8.68 14.74
C LEU A 68 5.68 10.10 14.29
N LEU A 69 5.13 10.57 13.16
CA LEU A 69 5.32 11.94 12.69
C LEU A 69 4.83 12.96 13.74
N LYS A 70 3.66 12.73 14.36
CA LYS A 70 3.14 13.58 15.44
C LYS A 70 4.07 13.62 16.64
N GLU A 71 4.52 12.46 17.11
CA GLU A 71 5.41 12.34 18.28
C GLU A 71 6.75 13.05 18.05
N GLN A 72 7.25 13.03 16.82
CA GLN A 72 8.49 13.70 16.44
C GLN A 72 8.30 15.18 16.10
N GLY A 73 7.08 15.71 16.13
CA GLY A 73 6.77 17.09 15.75
C GLY A 73 7.00 17.38 14.26
N LEU A 74 6.95 16.34 13.41
CA LEU A 74 7.09 16.46 11.97
C LEU A 74 5.75 16.81 11.30
N PRO A 75 5.77 17.49 10.15
CA PRO A 75 4.55 17.79 9.41
C PRO A 75 3.87 16.50 8.93
N ILE A 76 2.54 16.45 9.08
CA ILE A 76 1.71 15.35 8.57
C ILE A 76 1.16 15.79 7.21
N PRO A 77 1.36 14.99 6.14
CA PRO A 77 0.73 15.25 4.85
C PRO A 77 -0.80 15.34 4.97
N PRO A 78 -1.47 16.14 4.13
CA PRO A 78 -2.93 16.18 4.11
C PRO A 78 -3.50 14.85 3.59
N LYS A 79 -4.59 14.38 4.19
CA LYS A 79 -5.28 13.16 3.74
C LYS A 79 -5.77 13.28 2.30
N ASN A 80 -5.75 12.18 1.57
CA ASN A 80 -6.27 12.11 0.21
C ASN A 80 -7.79 11.87 0.25
N PRO A 81 -8.64 12.76 -0.29
CA PRO A 81 -10.09 12.56 -0.28
C PRO A 81 -10.56 11.44 -1.22
N ASN A 82 -9.69 10.97 -2.12
CA ASN A 82 -9.98 9.90 -3.06
C ASN A 82 -8.75 8.97 -3.19
N PRO A 83 -8.42 8.22 -2.13
CA PRO A 83 -7.27 7.33 -2.11
C PRO A 83 -7.46 6.21 -3.13
N LYS A 84 -6.38 5.83 -3.80
CA LYS A 84 -6.38 4.76 -4.81
C LYS A 84 -5.43 3.65 -4.42
N ILE A 85 -5.79 2.42 -4.74
CA ILE A 85 -4.85 1.29 -4.73
C ILE A 85 -4.45 0.98 -6.16
N ILE A 86 -3.16 1.00 -6.45
CA ILE A 86 -2.58 0.73 -7.77
C ILE A 86 -1.65 -0.47 -7.62
N ILE A 87 -1.87 -1.50 -8.43
CA ILE A 87 -0.98 -2.67 -8.51
C ILE A 87 -0.24 -2.57 -9.84
N GLN A 88 1.09 -2.61 -9.81
CA GLN A 88 1.95 -2.48 -10.98
C GLN A 88 3.16 -3.42 -10.90
N ASN A 89 3.84 -3.65 -12.02
CA ASN A 89 5.16 -4.29 -11.96
C ASN A 89 6.17 -3.30 -11.39
N GLN A 90 7.14 -3.80 -10.62
CA GLN A 90 8.26 -2.99 -10.15
C GLN A 90 8.94 -2.28 -11.32
N LYS A 91 9.21 -0.98 -11.17
CA LYS A 91 9.99 -0.24 -12.14
C LYS A 91 11.45 -0.61 -11.99
N ASN A 92 12.03 -1.21 -13.02
CA ASN A 92 13.48 -1.33 -13.12
C ASN A 92 14.06 0.07 -13.29
N LEU A 93 14.91 0.48 -12.34
CA LEU A 93 15.74 1.67 -12.50
C LEU A 93 16.74 1.36 -13.60
N VAL A 94 16.39 1.69 -14.84
CA VAL A 94 17.36 1.72 -15.93
C VAL A 94 18.32 2.86 -15.61
N THR A 95 19.51 2.50 -15.14
CA THR A 95 20.62 3.45 -15.04
C THR A 95 20.98 3.81 -16.47
N VAL A 96 20.69 5.05 -16.87
CA VAL A 96 21.10 5.62 -18.17
C VAL A 96 22.55 6.08 -18.06
#